data_AF-A0A7W0KWA4-F1
#
_entry.id   AF-A0A7W0KWA4-F1
#
_cell.length_a   1.000
_cell.length_b   1.000
_cell.length_c   1.000
_cell.angle_alpha   90.00
_cell.angle_beta   90.00
_cell.angle_gamma   90.00
#
_symmetry.space_group_name_H-M   'P 1'
#
loop_
_entity.id
_entity.type
_entity.pdbx_description
1 polymer ?
#
loop_
_entity_poly.entity_id
_entity_poly.type
_entity_poly.pdbx_seq_one_letter_code
_entity_poly.pdbx_strand_id
1 'polypeptide(L)'
;FLILVAGRRRLLLRLLRRSFAMVAASAQRDRDRVKSLAARAAFAGRPIADVEATGRAYAERVAATRLDPEVLERLRWHQAEGHVTVLVSASFAVYLRPLAERMDLGDVVGTELAVDKDDRCTGELVGGNCRAENKVSRLHEWLVGTHGGRAGVTLWAYGDSPGDRAMLADADHAVWRTEL
;
A
#
# COMPACT_ATOMS: atom_id res chain seq x y z
N PHE A 1 -6.74 9.73 -1.13
CA PHE A 1 -7.06 8.96 -2.35
C PHE A 1 -8.56 8.67 -2.55
N LEU A 2 -9.21 7.85 -1.69
CA LEU A 2 -10.60 7.38 -1.94
C LEU A 2 -11.64 8.49 -2.20
N ILE A 3 -11.52 9.63 -1.52
CA ILE A 3 -12.39 10.80 -1.76
C ILE A 3 -12.18 11.41 -3.15
N LEU A 4 -10.94 11.41 -3.66
CA LEU A 4 -10.62 11.93 -5.00
C LEU A 4 -11.24 11.04 -6.08
N VAL A 5 -11.24 9.72 -5.87
CA VAL A 5 -11.82 8.75 -6.79
C VAL A 5 -13.34 8.76 -6.72
N ALA A 6 -13.90 8.65 -5.52
CA ALA A 6 -15.33 8.42 -5.31
C ALA A 6 -16.15 9.71 -5.20
N GLY A 7 -15.54 10.82 -4.79
CA GLY A 7 -16.23 12.02 -4.31
C GLY A 7 -16.78 11.85 -2.89
N ARG A 8 -16.59 12.85 -2.02
CA ARG A 8 -16.90 12.76 -0.58
C ARG A 8 -18.37 12.37 -0.29
N ARG A 9 -19.33 13.01 -0.98
CA ARG A 9 -20.77 12.74 -0.82
C ARG A 9 -21.16 11.33 -1.29
N ARG A 10 -20.63 10.87 -2.41
CA ARG A 10 -20.93 9.55 -2.99
C ARG A 10 -20.29 8.43 -2.19
N LEU A 11 -19.08 8.63 -1.67
CA LEU A 11 -18.42 7.70 -0.75
C LEU A 11 -19.23 7.54 0.54
N LEU A 12 -19.64 8.66 1.16
CA LEU A 12 -20.47 8.65 2.36
C LEU A 12 -21.81 7.94 2.12
N LEU A 13 -22.53 8.25 1.03
CA LEU A 13 -23.79 7.60 0.67
C LEU A 13 -23.65 6.08 0.44
N ARG A 14 -22.55 5.65 -0.18
CA ARG A 14 -22.26 4.22 -0.41
C ARG A 14 -21.89 3.48 0.88
N LEU A 15 -21.24 4.17 1.83
CA LEU A 15 -20.92 3.63 3.16
C LEU A 15 -22.17 3.61 4.07
N LEU A 16 -23.00 4.64 4.04
CA LEU A 16 -24.25 4.75 4.81
C LEU A 16 -25.35 3.79 4.32
N ARG A 17 -25.32 3.33 3.06
CA ARG A 17 -26.20 2.23 2.61
C ARG A 17 -25.79 0.86 3.15
N ARG A 18 -24.65 0.77 3.87
CA ARG A 18 -24.07 -0.47 4.39
C ARG A 18 -23.83 -0.42 5.90
N SER A 19 -24.36 0.60 6.58
CA SER A 19 -24.02 0.96 7.97
C SER A 19 -24.49 0.00 9.06
N PHE A 20 -25.26 -1.05 8.76
CA PHE A 20 -25.47 -2.11 9.77
C PHE A 20 -24.19 -2.95 10.01
N ALA A 21 -23.23 -2.96 9.07
CA ALA A 21 -21.98 -3.71 9.19
C ALA A 21 -20.79 -2.92 9.80
N MET A 22 -20.95 -1.60 10.01
CA MET A 22 -19.84 -0.69 10.37
C MET A 22 -19.77 -0.30 11.87
N VAL A 23 -20.80 -0.59 12.66
CA VAL A 23 -20.91 -0.06 14.05
C VAL A 23 -20.16 -0.89 15.10
N ALA A 24 -19.71 -2.11 14.79
CA ALA A 24 -19.29 -3.08 15.82
C ALA A 24 -17.82 -3.50 15.77
N ALA A 25 -16.87 -2.58 15.55
CA ALA A 25 -15.57 -3.05 15.14
C ALA A 25 -14.37 -2.17 15.56
N SER A 26 -13.75 -2.56 16.67
CA SER A 26 -12.35 -2.26 17.00
C SER A 26 -11.59 -3.58 17.19
N ALA A 27 -11.01 -4.06 16.08
CA ALA A 27 -10.09 -5.19 16.06
C ALA A 27 -9.28 -5.13 14.76
N GLN A 28 -8.13 -5.82 14.69
CA GLN A 28 -7.33 -5.87 13.46
C GLN A 28 -8.12 -6.38 12.25
N ARG A 29 -8.99 -7.38 12.44
CA ARG A 29 -9.94 -7.90 11.43
C ARG A 29 -10.90 -6.84 10.89
N ASP A 30 -11.20 -5.83 11.69
CA ASP A 30 -12.06 -4.77 11.23
C ASP A 30 -11.39 -3.85 10.23
N ARG A 31 -10.11 -3.50 10.44
CA ARG A 31 -9.40 -2.61 9.51
C ARG A 31 -9.33 -3.18 8.10
N ASP A 32 -9.17 -4.48 7.96
CA ASP A 32 -9.15 -5.14 6.65
C ASP A 32 -10.55 -5.22 6.02
N ARG A 33 -11.60 -5.41 6.84
CA ARG A 33 -13.00 -5.31 6.39
C ARG A 33 -13.35 -3.90 5.95
N VAL A 34 -13.01 -2.88 6.74
CA VAL A 34 -13.17 -1.47 6.42
C VAL A 34 -12.43 -1.13 5.12
N LYS A 35 -11.18 -1.59 4.96
CA LYS A 35 -10.41 -1.41 3.72
C LYS A 35 -11.13 -2.03 2.52
N SER A 36 -11.60 -3.26 2.64
CA SER A 36 -12.28 -3.98 1.55
C SER A 36 -13.63 -3.33 1.19
N LEU A 37 -14.41 -2.92 2.20
CA LEU A 37 -15.67 -2.19 2.00
C LEU A 37 -15.44 -0.83 1.35
N ALA A 38 -14.42 -0.10 1.78
CA ALA A 38 -14.04 1.18 1.23
C ALA A 38 -13.54 1.05 -0.22
N ALA A 39 -12.74 0.01 -0.51
CA ALA A 39 -12.31 -0.31 -1.87
C ALA A 39 -13.52 -0.61 -2.77
N ARG A 40 -14.42 -1.49 -2.34
CA ARG A 40 -15.65 -1.81 -3.09
C ARG A 40 -16.50 -0.56 -3.31
N ALA A 41 -16.67 0.28 -2.30
CA ALA A 41 -17.44 1.51 -2.42
C ALA A 41 -16.81 2.52 -3.39
N ALA A 42 -15.48 2.62 -3.40
CA ALA A 42 -14.76 3.59 -4.20
C ALA A 42 -14.55 3.14 -5.65
N PHE A 43 -14.20 1.87 -5.88
CA PHE A 43 -13.65 1.39 -7.15
C PHE A 43 -14.60 0.53 -7.96
N ALA A 44 -15.57 -0.17 -7.35
CA ALA A 44 -16.41 -1.12 -8.08
C ALA A 44 -17.08 -0.49 -9.32
N GLY A 45 -16.88 -1.14 -10.47
CA GLY A 45 -17.40 -0.73 -11.77
C GLY A 45 -16.76 0.52 -12.36
N ARG A 46 -15.55 0.90 -11.95
CA ARG A 46 -14.77 1.98 -12.60
C ARG A 46 -13.74 1.39 -13.56
N PRO A 47 -13.51 2.00 -14.73
CA PRO A 47 -12.35 1.68 -15.56
C PRO A 47 -11.05 1.83 -14.75
N ILE A 48 -10.15 0.86 -14.84
CA ILE A 48 -8.87 0.92 -14.11
C ILE A 48 -8.04 2.14 -14.54
N ALA A 49 -8.06 2.48 -15.84
CA ALA A 49 -7.36 3.64 -16.38
C ALA A 49 -7.74 4.97 -15.69
N ASP A 50 -9.02 5.17 -15.34
CA ASP A 50 -9.47 6.36 -14.60
C ASP A 50 -8.91 6.39 -13.17
N VAL A 51 -8.84 5.21 -12.54
CA VAL A 51 -8.30 5.06 -11.18
C VAL A 51 -6.79 5.30 -11.19
N GLU A 52 -6.07 4.82 -12.20
CA GLU A 52 -4.64 5.05 -12.42
C GLU A 52 -4.33 6.52 -12.72
N ALA A 53 -5.11 7.18 -13.57
CA ALA A 53 -4.97 8.61 -13.82
C ALA A 53 -5.14 9.42 -12.52
N THR A 54 -6.14 9.06 -11.71
CA THR A 54 -6.33 9.64 -10.37
C THR A 54 -5.17 9.29 -9.43
N GLY A 55 -4.61 8.08 -9.56
CA GLY A 55 -3.45 7.59 -8.82
C GLY A 55 -2.21 8.45 -9.06
N ARG A 56 -1.88 8.71 -10.33
CA ARG A 56 -0.77 9.59 -10.73
C ARG A 56 -0.92 11.00 -10.18
N ALA A 57 -2.09 11.62 -10.34
CA ALA A 57 -2.36 12.95 -9.80
C ALA A 57 -2.30 12.99 -8.25
N TYR A 58 -2.66 11.89 -7.58
CA TYR A 58 -2.54 11.79 -6.13
C TYR A 58 -1.08 11.62 -5.68
N ALA A 59 -0.30 10.80 -6.38
CA ALA A 59 1.12 10.59 -6.12
C ALA A 59 1.90 11.91 -6.20
N GLU A 60 1.61 12.75 -7.20
CA GLU A 60 2.18 14.10 -7.33
C GLU A 60 1.96 14.95 -6.07
N ARG A 61 0.73 14.97 -5.55
CA ARG A 61 0.39 15.74 -4.36
C ARG A 61 1.11 15.20 -3.12
N VAL A 62 1.25 13.87 -3.01
CA VAL A 62 1.97 13.24 -1.91
C VAL A 62 3.45 13.61 -1.97
N ALA A 63 4.07 13.47 -3.14
CA ALA A 63 5.48 13.82 -3.36
C ALA A 63 5.76 15.29 -3.00
N ALA A 64 4.84 16.20 -3.32
CA ALA A 64 5.02 17.63 -3.06
C ALA A 64 4.81 18.05 -1.60
N THR A 65 4.11 17.26 -0.76
CA THR A 65 3.63 17.78 0.55
C THR A 65 3.79 16.83 1.74
N ARG A 66 4.23 15.58 1.52
CA ARG A 66 4.13 14.54 2.56
C ARG A 66 5.35 13.63 2.67
N LEU A 67 6.47 13.99 2.04
CA LEU A 67 7.69 13.22 2.17
C LEU A 67 8.50 13.72 3.36
N ASP A 68 8.85 12.80 4.24
CA ASP A 68 9.68 13.06 5.40
C ASP A 68 11.16 13.17 4.98
N PRO A 69 11.84 14.30 5.24
CA PRO A 69 13.23 14.48 4.84
C PRO A 69 14.19 13.41 5.37
N GLU A 70 14.01 12.94 6.60
CA GLU A 70 14.88 11.94 7.23
C GLU A 70 14.73 10.57 6.55
N VAL A 71 13.49 10.19 6.23
CA VAL A 71 13.19 8.97 5.46
C VAL A 71 13.78 9.05 4.05
N LEU A 72 13.70 10.21 3.41
CA LEU A 72 14.31 10.41 2.09
C LEU A 72 15.83 10.36 2.12
N GLU A 73 16.46 10.90 3.17
CA GLU A 73 17.91 10.80 3.36
C GLU A 73 18.34 9.34 3.55
N ARG A 74 17.62 8.59 4.39
CA ARG A 74 17.89 7.16 4.58
C ARG A 74 17.69 6.35 3.29
N LEU A 75 16.65 6.66 2.51
CA LEU A 75 16.42 6.05 1.21
C LEU A 75 17.60 6.33 0.26
N ARG A 76 18.05 7.59 0.16
CA ARG A 76 19.19 7.97 -0.66
C ARG A 76 20.47 7.27 -0.24
N TRP A 77 20.68 7.08 1.06
CA TRP A 77 21.82 6.31 1.56
C TRP A 77 21.78 4.87 1.04
N HIS A 78 20.64 4.18 1.16
CA HIS A 78 20.50 2.82 0.61
C HIS A 78 20.72 2.75 -0.90
N GLN A 79 20.19 3.72 -1.66
CA GLN A 79 20.42 3.81 -3.10
C GLN A 79 21.91 4.01 -3.42
N ALA A 80 22.61 4.84 -2.66
CA ALA A 80 24.05 5.08 -2.83
C ALA A 80 24.90 3.84 -2.53
N GLU A 81 24.48 3.02 -1.56
CA GLU A 81 25.10 1.71 -1.27
C GLU A 81 24.75 0.63 -2.31
N GLY A 82 23.94 0.96 -3.32
CA GLY A 82 23.52 0.02 -4.37
C GLY A 82 22.49 -1.01 -3.90
N HIS A 83 21.80 -0.75 -2.78
CA HIS A 83 20.75 -1.64 -2.29
C HIS A 83 19.50 -1.55 -3.17
N VAL A 84 18.80 -2.68 -3.31
CA VAL A 84 17.45 -2.71 -3.89
C VAL A 84 16.47 -2.13 -2.87
N THR A 85 15.68 -1.14 -3.30
CA THR A 85 14.74 -0.42 -2.43
C THR A 85 13.30 -0.68 -2.87
N VAL A 86 12.44 -1.07 -1.93
CA VAL A 86 11.06 -1.48 -2.20
C VAL A 86 10.09 -0.82 -1.22
N LEU A 87 8.98 -0.30 -1.71
CA LEU A 87 7.93 0.28 -0.86
C LEU A 87 6.86 -0.76 -0.51
N VAL A 88 6.80 -1.16 0.76
CA VAL A 88 5.83 -2.15 1.27
C VAL A 88 4.73 -1.48 2.09
N SER A 89 3.48 -1.47 1.60
CA SER A 89 2.41 -0.67 2.21
C SER A 89 0.98 -1.22 2.07
N ALA A 90 0.16 -0.98 3.09
CA ALA A 90 -1.29 -1.19 3.05
C ALA A 90 -2.03 -0.19 2.15
N SER A 91 -1.31 0.80 1.63
CA SER A 91 -1.80 1.74 0.63
C SER A 91 -2.07 1.06 -0.71
N PHE A 92 -2.90 1.67 -1.56
CA PHE A 92 -3.25 1.08 -2.86
C PHE A 92 -2.09 1.24 -3.84
N ALA A 93 -1.67 0.15 -4.47
CA ALA A 93 -0.52 0.14 -5.38
C ALA A 93 -0.69 1.12 -6.56
N VAL A 94 -1.93 1.34 -7.00
CA VAL A 94 -2.30 2.25 -8.09
C VAL A 94 -1.78 3.70 -7.96
N TYR A 95 -1.54 4.19 -6.73
CA TYR A 95 -0.86 5.47 -6.53
C TYR A 95 0.53 5.34 -5.92
N LEU A 96 0.90 4.18 -5.39
CA LEU A 96 2.23 3.95 -4.85
C LEU A 96 3.25 3.76 -5.98
N ARG A 97 2.89 3.06 -7.07
CA ARG A 97 3.77 2.89 -8.24
C ARG A 97 4.27 4.22 -8.82
N PRO A 98 3.40 5.18 -9.18
CA PRO A 98 3.87 6.48 -9.66
C PRO A 98 4.56 7.33 -8.59
N LEU A 99 4.36 7.04 -7.30
CA LEU A 99 5.13 7.68 -6.23
C LEU A 99 6.54 7.08 -6.13
N ALA A 100 6.65 5.76 -6.26
CA ALA A 100 7.89 5.00 -6.21
C ALA A 100 8.80 5.34 -7.39
N GLU A 101 8.25 5.43 -8.60
CA GLU A 101 8.97 5.90 -9.80
C GLU A 101 9.63 7.27 -9.58
N ARG A 102 8.96 8.19 -8.87
CA ARG A 102 9.50 9.53 -8.58
C ARG A 102 10.63 9.52 -7.55
N MET A 103 10.70 8.50 -6.72
CA MET A 103 11.71 8.34 -5.67
C MET A 103 12.80 7.36 -6.09
N ASP A 104 12.78 6.90 -7.35
CA ASP A 104 13.71 5.90 -7.88
C ASP A 104 13.77 4.62 -7.04
N LEU A 105 12.59 4.18 -6.58
CA LEU A 105 12.42 2.90 -5.91
C LEU A 105 12.33 1.78 -6.95
N GLY A 106 12.93 0.62 -6.64
CA GLY A 106 12.94 -0.53 -7.53
C GLY A 106 11.57 -1.21 -7.69
N ASP A 107 10.74 -1.23 -6.64
CA ASP A 107 9.41 -1.84 -6.72
C ASP A 107 8.43 -1.38 -5.60
N VAL A 108 7.18 -1.81 -5.73
CA VAL A 108 6.08 -1.59 -4.78
C VAL A 108 5.39 -2.91 -4.44
N VAL A 109 5.34 -3.23 -3.14
CA VAL A 109 4.50 -4.29 -2.59
C VAL A 109 3.29 -3.64 -1.88
N GLY A 110 2.23 -3.41 -2.65
CA GLY A 110 1.04 -2.66 -2.23
C GLY A 110 -0.23 -3.50 -2.12
N THR A 111 -1.34 -2.83 -1.77
CA THR A 111 -2.68 -3.40 -1.87
C THR A 111 -3.19 -3.27 -3.31
N GLU A 112 -3.42 -4.40 -3.97
CA GLU A 112 -3.86 -4.48 -5.36
C GLU A 112 -5.39 -4.48 -5.50
N LEU A 113 -5.89 -3.83 -6.55
CA LEU A 113 -7.30 -3.88 -6.92
C LEU A 113 -7.51 -5.02 -7.92
N ALA A 114 -8.56 -5.82 -7.72
CA ALA A 114 -8.97 -6.80 -8.71
C ALA A 114 -9.67 -6.09 -9.88
N VAL A 115 -9.30 -6.48 -11.09
CA VAL A 115 -9.82 -5.95 -12.36
C VAL A 115 -10.44 -7.11 -13.14
N ASP A 116 -11.61 -6.89 -13.73
CA ASP A 116 -12.26 -7.87 -14.60
C ASP A 116 -11.71 -7.84 -16.03
N LYS A 117 -12.22 -8.73 -16.88
CA LYS A 117 -11.83 -8.86 -18.29
C LYS A 117 -12.15 -7.63 -19.15
N ASP A 118 -12.95 -6.69 -18.66
CA ASP A 118 -13.38 -5.49 -19.37
C ASP A 118 -12.62 -4.25 -18.86
N ASP A 119 -11.47 -4.46 -18.19
CA ASP A 119 -10.61 -3.44 -17.59
C ASP A 119 -11.32 -2.59 -16.53
N ARG A 120 -12.22 -3.19 -15.76
CA ARG A 120 -12.98 -2.51 -14.69
C ARG A 120 -12.65 -3.09 -13.33
N CYS A 121 -12.46 -2.20 -12.35
CA CYS A 121 -12.26 -2.60 -10.97
C CYS A 121 -13.51 -3.33 -10.46
N THR A 122 -13.34 -4.57 -9.98
CA THR A 122 -14.43 -5.36 -9.38
C THR A 122 -14.84 -4.80 -8.01
N GLY A 123 -13.94 -4.04 -7.39
CA GLY A 123 -14.06 -3.54 -6.02
C GLY A 123 -13.51 -4.50 -4.96
N GLU A 124 -12.93 -5.62 -5.38
CA GLU A 124 -12.22 -6.57 -4.52
C GLU A 124 -10.71 -6.29 -4.51
N LEU A 125 -10.01 -6.89 -3.54
CA LEU A 125 -8.57 -6.77 -3.40
C LEU A 125 -7.93 -8.10 -3.80
N VAL A 126 -6.93 -8.09 -4.68
CA VAL A 126 -6.18 -9.31 -5.01
C VAL A 126 -5.36 -9.69 -3.78
N GLY A 127 -5.60 -10.87 -3.20
CA GLY A 127 -4.90 -11.35 -2.00
C GLY A 127 -5.15 -10.52 -0.73
N GLY A 128 -6.20 -9.70 -0.68
CA GLY A 128 -6.54 -8.88 0.49
C GLY A 128 -5.69 -7.62 0.71
N ASN A 129 -5.77 -7.04 1.91
CA ASN A 129 -5.06 -5.82 2.30
C ASN A 129 -3.58 -6.13 2.64
N CYS A 130 -2.62 -5.38 2.07
CA CYS A 130 -1.18 -5.55 2.35
C CYS A 130 -0.80 -4.96 3.71
N ARG A 131 -1.19 -5.62 4.80
CA ARG A 131 -1.05 -5.12 6.17
C ARG A 131 -0.61 -6.23 7.12
N ALA A 132 0.18 -5.87 8.14
CA ALA A 132 0.62 -6.79 9.18
C ALA A 132 1.30 -8.02 8.57
N GLU A 133 0.89 -9.22 8.92
CA GLU A 133 1.47 -10.48 8.43
C GLU A 133 1.42 -10.58 6.90
N ASN A 134 0.38 -10.02 6.27
CA ASN A 134 0.26 -10.03 4.81
C ASN A 134 1.33 -9.16 4.11
N LYS A 135 1.95 -8.20 4.81
CA LYS A 135 3.12 -7.50 4.27
C LYS A 135 4.29 -8.46 4.10
N VAL A 136 4.54 -9.32 5.10
CA VAL A 136 5.63 -10.29 5.09
C VAL A 136 5.40 -11.32 4.01
N SER A 137 4.20 -11.90 3.95
CA SER A 137 3.85 -12.89 2.91
C SER A 137 4.05 -12.33 1.50
N ARG A 138 3.58 -11.11 1.23
CA ARG A 138 3.76 -10.48 -0.09
C ARG A 138 5.20 -10.07 -0.39
N LEU A 139 5.95 -9.62 0.62
CA LEU A 139 7.37 -9.34 0.46
C LEU A 139 8.12 -10.62 0.10
N HIS A 140 7.81 -11.74 0.76
CA HIS A 140 8.42 -13.04 0.46
C HIS A 140 8.03 -13.56 -0.92
N GLU A 141 6.77 -13.41 -1.34
CA GLU A 141 6.33 -13.72 -2.71
C GLU A 141 7.12 -12.90 -3.75
N TRP A 142 7.27 -11.60 -3.51
CA TRP A 142 8.08 -10.73 -4.36
C TRP A 142 9.54 -11.18 -4.39
N LEU A 143 10.15 -11.48 -3.23
CA LEU A 143 11.53 -11.98 -3.13
C LEU A 143 11.72 -13.32 -3.84
N VAL A 144 10.75 -14.22 -3.80
CA VAL A 144 10.80 -15.48 -4.57
C VAL A 144 10.83 -15.18 -6.07
N GLY A 145 9.97 -14.27 -6.54
CA GLY A 145 9.87 -13.92 -7.95
C GLY A 145 11.08 -13.16 -8.51
N THR A 146 11.85 -12.49 -7.65
CA THR A 146 12.91 -11.54 -8.09
C THR A 146 14.32 -11.90 -7.60
N HIS A 147 14.44 -12.56 -6.45
CA HIS A 147 15.71 -12.82 -5.74
C HIS A 147 15.87 -14.28 -5.28
N GLY A 148 14.97 -15.20 -5.67
CA GLY A 148 15.02 -16.61 -5.31
C GLY A 148 14.55 -16.93 -3.88
N GLY A 149 14.02 -15.94 -3.15
CA GLY A 149 13.42 -16.10 -1.82
C GLY A 149 14.04 -15.22 -0.74
N ARG A 150 13.56 -15.37 0.50
CA ARG A 150 14.06 -14.61 1.68
C ARG A 150 15.47 -15.05 2.10
N ALA A 151 15.83 -16.31 1.85
CA ALA A 151 17.13 -16.87 2.18
C ALA A 151 18.22 -16.26 1.28
N GLY A 152 19.29 -15.73 1.89
CA GLY A 152 20.38 -15.08 1.16
C GLY A 152 20.18 -13.57 0.93
N VAL A 153 19.10 -12.98 1.45
CA VAL A 153 18.88 -11.53 1.45
C VAL A 153 19.15 -10.97 2.84
N THR A 154 19.93 -9.89 2.93
CA THR A 154 20.00 -9.07 4.14
C THR A 154 18.91 -8.01 4.08
N LEU A 155 17.88 -8.16 4.91
CA LEU A 155 16.69 -7.32 4.89
C LEU A 155 16.82 -6.16 5.88
N TRP A 156 16.81 -4.94 5.36
CA TRP A 156 16.58 -3.72 6.13
C TRP A 156 15.11 -3.33 6.03
N ALA A 157 14.44 -3.15 7.16
CA ALA A 157 13.03 -2.77 7.20
C ALA A 157 12.81 -1.55 8.09
N TYR A 158 11.98 -0.64 7.57
CA TYR A 158 11.58 0.59 8.24
C TYR A 158 10.06 0.59 8.44
N GLY A 159 9.60 0.97 9.62
CA GLY A 159 8.17 1.00 9.95
C GLY A 159 7.82 2.09 10.94
N ASP A 160 6.57 2.55 10.92
CA ASP A 160 6.10 3.62 11.79
C ASP A 160 4.75 3.31 12.46
N SER A 161 4.22 2.10 12.21
CA SER A 161 2.92 1.70 12.72
C SER A 161 2.94 0.28 13.30
N PRO A 162 1.96 -0.06 14.17
CA PRO A 162 1.79 -1.45 14.61
C PRO A 162 1.58 -2.45 13.47
N GLY A 163 1.18 -1.98 12.28
CA GLY A 163 1.03 -2.82 11.09
C GLY A 163 2.36 -3.25 10.45
N ASP A 164 3.49 -2.72 10.92
CA ASP A 164 4.83 -3.02 10.40
C ASP A 164 5.61 -3.98 11.32
N ARG A 165 5.09 -4.25 12.53
CA ARG A 165 5.76 -5.09 13.53
C ARG A 165 6.17 -6.46 13.00
N ALA A 166 5.32 -7.11 12.20
CA ALA A 166 5.64 -8.41 11.61
C ALA A 166 6.81 -8.33 10.61
N MET A 167 6.84 -7.28 9.77
CA MET A 167 7.92 -7.06 8.81
C MET A 167 9.23 -6.66 9.49
N LEU A 168 9.15 -5.82 10.52
CA LEU A 168 10.30 -5.46 11.34
C LEU A 168 10.86 -6.68 12.09
N ALA A 169 10.02 -7.59 12.56
CA ALA A 169 10.46 -8.83 13.20
C ALA A 169 11.10 -9.85 12.22
N ASP A 170 10.78 -9.77 10.93
CA ASP A 170 11.36 -10.62 9.86
C ASP A 170 12.68 -10.08 9.31
N ALA A 171 13.01 -8.81 9.61
CA ALA A 171 14.18 -8.11 9.08
C ALA A 171 15.45 -8.38 9.88
N ASP A 172 16.60 -8.37 9.20
CA ASP A 172 17.92 -8.46 9.82
C ASP A 172 18.31 -7.13 10.48
N HIS A 173 17.87 -6.02 9.88
CA HIS A 173 18.00 -4.67 10.41
C HIS A 173 16.62 -4.01 10.47
N ALA A 174 16.05 -3.97 11.68
CA ALA A 174 14.76 -3.38 11.94
C ALA A 174 14.91 -1.97 12.54
N VAL A 175 14.24 -0.98 11.95
CA VAL A 175 14.29 0.41 12.42
C VAL A 175 12.87 0.96 12.54
N TRP A 176 12.48 1.39 13.73
CA TRP A 176 11.28 2.21 13.86
C TRP A 176 11.59 3.63 13.43
N ARG A 177 10.65 4.29 12.73
CA ARG A 177 10.85 5.68 12.26
C ARG A 177 11.21 6.65 13.39
N THR A 178 10.78 6.40 14.62
CA THR A 178 11.15 7.20 15.81
C THR A 178 12.62 7.08 16.23
N GLU A 179 13.37 6.17 15.60
CA GLU A 179 14.78 5.86 15.88
C GLU A 179 15.71 6.28 14.72
N LEU A 180 15.16 6.94 13.69
CA LEU A 180 15.91 7.45 12.54
C LEU A 180 16.73 8.69 12.86
#